data_AF-A0A8J6S5V4-F1
#
_entry.id   AF-A0A8J6S5V4-F1
#
_cell.length_a   1.000
_cell.length_b   1.000
_cell.length_c   1.000
_cell.angle_alpha   90.00
_cell.angle_beta   90.00
_cell.angle_gamma   90.00
#
_symmetry.space_group_name_H-M   'P 1'
#
loop_
_entity.id
_entity.type
_entity.pdbx_description
1 polymer ?
#
loop_
_entity_poly.entity_id
_entity_poly.type
_entity_poly.pdbx_seq_one_letter_code
_entity_poly.pdbx_strand_id
1 'polypeptide(L)'
;MKKDEWFIKDRRGKERTGVLMKLEESEHSRYEFEVWFEYTRLAMTDIREGTMLAVPNYATTRDEVHYSILEVTSIKPIHYAIGEDPKGYPGFVVEAAKNAAQDWTGQDDEPTEDTTTIQCTAIPTNLEL
;
A
#
# COMPACT_ATOMS: atom_id res chain seq x y z
N MET A 1 14.68 -9.10 15.58
CA MET A 1 13.90 -7.99 15.02
C MET A 1 12.73 -8.63 14.29
N LYS A 2 11.53 -8.62 14.87
CA LYS A 2 10.33 -9.09 14.17
C LYS A 2 10.02 -8.03 13.11
N LYS A 3 9.87 -8.44 11.86
CA LYS A 3 9.55 -7.51 10.78
C LYS A 3 8.10 -7.09 10.92
N ASP A 4 7.85 -5.80 10.89
CA ASP A 4 6.52 -5.19 10.82
C ASP A 4 5.94 -5.46 9.42
N GLU A 5 5.56 -6.72 9.15
CA GLU A 5 5.02 -7.15 7.86
C GLU A 5 3.49 -7.07 7.90
N TRP A 6 2.93 -6.18 7.08
CA TRP A 6 1.50 -5.95 6.89
C TRP A 6 1.08 -6.77 5.70
N PHE A 7 -0.01 -7.53 5.75
CA PHE A 7 -0.36 -8.33 4.57
C PHE A 7 -1.85 -8.35 4.23
N ILE A 8 -2.09 -8.60 2.95
CA ILE A 8 -3.37 -8.94 2.36
C ILE A 8 -3.27 -10.32 1.72
N LYS A 9 -4.33 -11.12 1.82
CA LYS A 9 -4.51 -12.31 0.98
C LYS A 9 -5.39 -11.96 -0.20
N ASP A 10 -4.85 -12.12 -1.41
CA ASP A 10 -5.66 -11.97 -2.61
C ASP A 10 -6.70 -13.10 -2.74
N ARG A 11 -7.57 -13.01 -3.75
CA ARG A 11 -8.61 -14.03 -4.03
C ARG A 11 -8.04 -15.41 -4.41
N ARG A 12 -6.74 -15.49 -4.71
CA ARG A 12 -6.01 -16.72 -5.08
C ARG A 12 -5.23 -17.29 -3.90
N GLY A 13 -5.27 -16.64 -2.73
CA GLY A 13 -4.54 -17.03 -1.53
C GLY A 13 -3.07 -16.60 -1.51
N LYS A 14 -2.61 -15.78 -2.46
CA LYS A 14 -1.26 -15.18 -2.47
C LYS A 14 -1.25 -14.07 -1.42
N GLU A 15 -0.32 -14.17 -0.49
CA GLU A 15 -0.03 -13.10 0.47
C GLU A 15 0.77 -12.01 -0.24
N ARG A 16 0.32 -10.76 -0.12
CA ARG A 16 1.09 -9.59 -0.51
C ARG A 16 1.44 -8.81 0.75
N THR A 17 2.71 -8.53 0.92
CA THR A 17 3.22 -7.81 2.08
C THR A 17 3.38 -6.32 1.72
N GLY A 18 2.91 -5.45 2.59
CA GLY A 18 3.11 -4.02 2.56
C GLY A 18 3.95 -3.55 3.74
N VAL A 19 4.38 -2.30 3.66
CA VAL A 19 5.21 -1.62 4.66
C VAL A 19 4.42 -0.46 5.25
N LEU A 20 4.31 -0.41 6.57
CA LEU A 20 3.76 0.76 7.25
C LEU A 20 4.74 1.92 7.13
N MET A 21 4.27 3.02 6.55
CA MET A 21 5.05 4.22 6.35
C MET A 21 4.71 5.29 7.38
N LYS A 22 3.44 5.37 7.78
CA LYS A 22 2.94 6.41 8.67
C LYS A 22 1.78 5.91 9.53
N LEU A 23 1.78 6.34 10.78
CA LEU A 23 0.67 6.19 11.72
C LEU A 23 0.43 7.56 12.37
N GLU A 24 -0.78 8.09 12.24
CA GLU A 24 -1.15 9.36 12.85
C GLU A 24 -2.55 9.33 13.47
N GLU A 25 -2.80 10.24 14.41
CA GLU A 25 -4.13 10.43 14.98
C GLU A 25 -5.06 11.09 13.95
N SER A 26 -6.31 10.63 13.94
CA SER A 26 -7.35 11.15 13.06
C SER A 26 -8.60 11.48 13.89
N GLU A 27 -9.18 12.66 13.65
CA GLU A 27 -10.41 13.10 14.34
C GLU A 27 -11.62 12.21 14.01
N HIS A 28 -11.57 11.48 12.89
CA HIS A 28 -12.69 10.68 12.39
C HIS A 28 -12.56 9.18 12.68
N SER A 29 -11.34 8.65 12.64
CA SER A 29 -11.07 7.21 12.77
C SER A 29 -10.19 6.84 13.96
N ARG A 30 -9.88 7.81 14.83
CA ARG A 30 -8.89 7.73 15.93
C ARG A 30 -7.45 7.64 15.43
N TYR A 31 -7.18 6.73 14.48
CA TYR A 31 -5.90 6.60 13.81
C TYR A 31 -6.07 6.42 12.30
N GLU A 32 -5.08 6.86 11.56
CA GLU A 32 -4.92 6.65 10.14
C GLU A 32 -3.56 6.04 9.86
N PHE A 33 -3.53 5.05 8.98
CA PHE A 33 -2.35 4.27 8.63
C PHE A 33 -2.05 4.43 7.15
N GLU A 34 -0.81 4.77 6.83
CA GLU A 34 -0.31 4.78 5.45
C GLU A 34 0.53 3.52 5.22
N VAL A 35 0.08 2.65 4.32
CA VAL A 35 0.72 1.37 4.01
C VAL A 35 1.07 1.34 2.53
N TRP A 36 2.32 1.03 2.21
CA TRP A 36 2.79 0.94 0.83
C TRP A 36 2.95 -0.52 0.40
N PHE A 37 2.48 -0.83 -0.80
CA PHE A 37 2.66 -2.11 -1.46
C PHE A 37 3.44 -1.93 -2.77
N GLU A 38 4.14 -2.98 -3.18
CA GLU A 38 4.73 -3.04 -4.52
C GLU A 38 3.63 -2.98 -5.58
N TYR A 39 3.91 -2.24 -6.65
CA TYR A 39 2.96 -2.11 -7.75
C TYR A 39 2.97 -3.35 -8.65
N THR A 40 1.78 -3.93 -8.82
CA THR A 40 1.46 -4.78 -9.96
C THR A 40 0.01 -4.52 -10.37
N ARG A 41 -0.35 -4.80 -11.62
CA ARG A 41 -1.74 -4.68 -12.07
C ARG A 41 -2.67 -5.62 -11.29
N LEU A 42 -2.18 -6.80 -10.91
CA LEU A 42 -2.92 -7.71 -10.07
C LEU A 42 -3.10 -7.14 -8.64
N ALA A 43 -2.05 -6.58 -8.03
CA ALA A 43 -2.16 -5.93 -6.73
C ALA A 43 -3.14 -4.74 -6.74
N MET A 44 -3.13 -3.90 -7.78
CA MET A 44 -4.14 -2.83 -7.98
C MET A 44 -5.57 -3.36 -8.15
N THR A 45 -5.71 -4.61 -8.59
CA THR A 45 -7.00 -5.29 -8.72
C THR A 45 -7.43 -5.92 -7.39
N ASP A 46 -6.49 -6.42 -6.60
CA ASP A 46 -6.72 -7.12 -5.33
C ASP A 46 -6.96 -6.13 -4.18
N ILE A 47 -6.17 -5.06 -4.11
CA ILE A 47 -6.25 -4.03 -3.09
C ILE A 47 -7.23 -2.95 -3.56
N ARG A 48 -8.31 -2.75 -2.82
CA ARG A 48 -9.34 -1.76 -3.09
C ARG A 48 -9.84 -1.13 -1.80
N GLU A 49 -10.57 -0.03 -1.90
CA GLU A 49 -11.35 0.46 -0.77
C GLU A 49 -12.28 -0.64 -0.21
N GLY A 50 -12.39 -0.71 1.11
CA GLY A 50 -13.07 -1.77 1.85
C GLY A 50 -12.26 -3.07 2.03
N THR A 51 -11.04 -3.13 1.49
CA THR A 51 -10.16 -4.30 1.66
C THR A 51 -9.62 -4.36 3.08
N MET A 52 -9.58 -5.56 3.65
CA MET A 52 -9.08 -5.78 5.00
C MET A 52 -7.59 -6.11 4.99
N LEU A 53 -6.81 -5.41 5.81
CA LEU A 53 -5.40 -5.65 6.06
C LEU A 53 -5.22 -6.29 7.44
N ALA A 54 -4.38 -7.31 7.51
CA ALA A 54 -4.01 -7.96 8.78
C ALA A 54 -2.63 -7.47 9.23
N VAL A 55 -2.55 -7.07 10.50
CA VAL A 55 -1.40 -6.34 11.05
C VAL A 55 -1.01 -6.90 12.40
N PRO A 56 0.22 -7.39 12.61
CA PRO A 56 0.69 -7.79 13.92
C PRO A 56 0.53 -6.65 14.94
N ASN A 57 -0.13 -6.91 16.07
CA ASN A 57 -0.37 -5.91 17.11
C ASN A 57 0.44 -6.20 18.40
N TYR A 58 0.31 -5.32 19.40
CA TYR A 58 1.06 -5.41 20.66
C TYR A 58 0.67 -6.59 21.55
N ALA A 59 -0.48 -7.22 21.31
CA ALA A 59 -0.86 -8.46 21.98
C ALA A 59 -0.04 -9.66 21.48
N THR A 60 0.71 -9.53 20.37
CA THR A 60 1.62 -10.57 19.85
C THR A 60 2.68 -10.95 20.88
N THR A 61 2.74 -12.23 21.21
CA THR A 61 3.73 -12.81 22.14
C THR A 61 4.86 -13.52 21.37
N ARG A 62 5.71 -14.28 22.06
CA ARG A 62 6.70 -15.14 21.40
C ARG A 62 6.05 -16.37 20.75
N ASP A 63 4.94 -16.84 21.30
CA ASP A 63 4.31 -18.11 20.95
C ASP A 63 3.06 -17.94 20.07
N GLU A 64 2.47 -16.73 20.06
CA GLU A 64 1.25 -16.41 19.32
C GLU A 64 1.36 -15.03 18.65
N VAL A 65 0.86 -14.92 17.41
CA VAL A 65 0.76 -13.64 16.68
C VAL A 65 -0.68 -13.19 16.66
N HIS A 66 -0.93 -12.02 17.24
CA HIS A 66 -2.24 -11.37 17.25
C HIS A 66 -2.26 -10.30 16.17
N TYR A 67 -3.37 -10.24 15.45
CA TYR A 67 -3.55 -9.31 14.34
C TYR A 67 -4.66 -8.31 14.65
N SER A 68 -4.38 -7.03 14.44
CA SER A 68 -5.40 -6.01 14.27
C SER A 68 -5.81 -5.96 12.81
N ILE A 69 -7.10 -5.74 12.57
CA ILE A 69 -7.66 -5.62 11.22
C ILE A 69 -7.89 -4.14 10.90
N LEU A 70 -7.35 -3.71 9.76
CA LEU A 70 -7.63 -2.40 9.20
C LEU A 70 -8.46 -2.53 7.93
N GLU A 71 -9.26 -1.51 7.65
CA GLU A 71 -9.98 -1.35 6.39
C GLU A 71 -9.30 -0.27 5.54
N VAL A 72 -8.95 -0.60 4.29
CA VAL A 72 -8.43 0.36 3.31
C VAL A 72 -9.55 1.34 2.95
N THR A 73 -9.29 2.64 3.12
CA THR A 73 -10.23 3.72 2.80
C THR A 73 -9.86 4.49 1.54
N SER A 74 -8.60 4.40 1.10
CA SER A 74 -8.12 5.04 -0.12
C SER A 74 -6.93 4.27 -0.69
N ILE A 75 -6.77 4.32 -2.01
CA ILE A 75 -5.67 3.69 -2.74
C ILE A 75 -5.22 4.60 -3.91
N LYS A 76 -3.92 4.81 -4.03
CA LYS A 76 -3.32 5.53 -5.17
C LYS A 76 -2.02 4.88 -5.64
N PRO A 77 -1.84 4.61 -6.95
CA PRO A 77 -0.53 4.30 -7.49
C PRO A 77 0.30 5.57 -7.64
N ILE A 78 1.52 5.57 -7.10
CA ILE A 78 2.46 6.69 -7.21
C ILE A 78 3.67 6.24 -8.00
N HIS A 79 3.94 6.94 -9.11
CA HIS A 79 5.17 6.78 -9.89
C HIS A 79 6.14 7.91 -9.56
N TYR A 80 7.27 7.61 -8.92
CA TYR A 80 8.17 8.63 -8.37
C TYR A 80 8.84 9.51 -9.44
N ALA A 81 8.98 9.03 -10.68
CA ALA A 81 9.51 9.84 -11.78
C ALA A 81 8.57 10.95 -12.28
N ILE A 82 7.26 10.86 -12.02
CA ILE A 82 6.28 11.90 -12.42
C ILE A 82 6.12 12.95 -11.31
N GLY A 83 6.33 12.57 -10.04
CA GLY A 83 6.03 13.41 -8.87
C GLY A 83 4.52 13.63 -8.69
N GLU A 84 4.12 14.16 -7.53
CA GLU A 84 2.71 14.48 -7.25
C GLU A 84 2.28 15.85 -7.82
N ASP A 85 3.23 16.68 -8.26
CA ASP A 85 2.99 18.05 -8.72
C ASP A 85 3.51 18.27 -10.15
N PRO A 86 2.65 18.51 -11.15
CA PRO A 86 3.05 18.68 -12.54
C PRO A 86 3.71 20.04 -12.84
N LYS A 87 4.16 20.80 -11.83
CA LYS A 87 4.85 22.10 -11.98
C LYS A 87 6.23 22.05 -12.66
N GLY A 88 6.70 20.88 -13.07
CA GLY A 88 7.93 20.73 -13.86
C GLY A 88 7.82 21.30 -15.28
N TYR A 89 8.94 21.33 -16.02
CA TYR A 89 8.95 21.74 -17.42
C TYR A 89 8.02 20.82 -18.26
N PRO A 90 7.05 21.36 -19.02
CA PRO A 90 6.00 20.55 -19.65
C PRO A 90 6.52 19.41 -20.52
N GLY A 91 7.57 19.63 -21.32
CA GLY A 91 8.14 18.59 -22.17
C GLY A 91 8.75 17.44 -21.36
N PHE A 92 9.35 17.73 -20.21
CA PHE A 92 9.92 16.71 -19.32
C PHE A 92 8.81 15.92 -18.62
N VAL A 93 7.80 16.61 -18.08
CA VAL A 93 6.66 15.98 -17.38
C VAL A 93 5.90 15.04 -18.32
N VAL A 94 5.68 15.44 -19.58
CA VAL A 94 4.98 14.61 -20.57
C VAL A 94 5.80 13.37 -20.94
N GLU A 95 7.11 13.48 -21.13
CA GLU A 95 7.94 12.31 -21.43
C GLU A 95 8.07 11.37 -20.22
N ALA A 96 8.20 11.91 -19.00
CA ALA A 96 8.16 11.11 -17.77
C ALA A 96 6.84 10.34 -17.64
N ALA A 97 5.70 10.99 -17.95
CA ALA A 97 4.39 10.34 -17.93
C ALA A 97 4.25 9.22 -18.97
N LYS A 98 4.82 9.39 -20.17
CA LYS A 98 4.81 8.34 -21.20
C LYS A 98 5.61 7.11 -20.79
N ASN A 99 6.79 7.30 -20.21
CA ASN A 99 7.63 6.20 -19.75
C ASN A 99 6.97 5.46 -18.57
N ALA A 100 6.49 6.21 -17.59
CA ALA A 100 5.77 5.64 -16.45
C ALA A 100 4.53 4.82 -16.85
N ALA A 101 3.81 5.25 -17.90
CA ALA A 101 2.69 4.47 -18.42
C ALA A 101 3.14 3.11 -18.98
N GLN A 102 4.32 3.05 -19.61
CA GLN A 102 4.89 1.78 -20.08
C GLN A 102 5.27 0.89 -18.88
N ASP A 103 5.94 1.46 -17.88
CA ASP A 103 6.35 0.75 -16.66
C ASP A 103 5.15 0.19 -15.88
N TRP A 104 4.04 0.92 -15.83
CA TRP A 104 2.79 0.43 -15.25
C TRP A 104 2.16 -0.72 -16.02
N THR A 105 2.21 -0.67 -17.36
CA THR A 105 1.59 -1.71 -18.19
C THR A 105 2.39 -3.02 -18.22
N GLY A 106 3.70 -2.97 -17.96
CA GLY A 106 4.58 -4.14 -18.00
C GLY A 106 4.54 -5.03 -16.76
N GLN A 107 4.00 -4.53 -15.63
CA GLN A 107 4.06 -5.19 -14.32
C GLN A 107 2.75 -5.89 -13.97
N ASP A 108 2.53 -7.09 -14.52
CA ASP A 108 1.27 -7.82 -14.34
C ASP A 108 1.10 -8.45 -12.93
N ASP A 109 1.99 -9.37 -12.52
CA ASP A 109 1.94 -10.04 -11.19
C ASP A 109 3.29 -10.09 -10.44
N GLU A 110 4.38 -9.72 -11.11
CA GLU A 110 5.68 -9.53 -10.49
C GLU A 110 6.08 -8.06 -10.63
N PRO A 111 6.50 -7.39 -9.55
CA PRO A 111 7.06 -6.06 -9.64
C PRO A 111 8.43 -6.17 -10.31
N THR A 112 8.62 -5.41 -11.38
CA THR A 112 9.89 -5.39 -12.11
C THR A 112 10.64 -4.09 -11.90
N GLU A 113 9.96 -3.05 -11.39
CA GLU A 113 10.51 -1.72 -11.22
C GLU A 113 10.16 -1.17 -9.84
N ASP A 114 11.15 -0.59 -9.15
CA ASP A 114 10.97 0.04 -7.83
C ASP A 114 10.44 1.49 -7.92
N THR A 115 10.07 1.94 -9.13
CA THR A 115 9.66 3.31 -9.41
C THR A 115 8.20 3.59 -9.12
N THR A 116 7.39 2.55 -8.87
CA THR A 116 5.97 2.67 -8.58
C THR A 116 5.58 1.92 -7.31
N THR A 117 4.84 2.60 -6.44
CA THR A 117 4.21 1.99 -5.25
C THR A 117 2.70 2.19 -5.28
N ILE A 118 1.99 1.26 -4.65
CA ILE A 118 0.58 1.43 -4.30
C ILE A 118 0.55 1.98 -2.88
N GLN A 119 0.11 3.22 -2.71
CA GLN A 119 -0.05 3.83 -1.41
C GLN A 119 -1.49 3.70 -0.97
N CYS A 120 -1.70 3.08 0.18
CA CYS A 120 -3.02 2.89 0.78
C CYS A 120 -3.13 3.70 2.06
N THR A 121 -4.28 4.31 2.24
CA THR A 121 -4.73 4.80 3.54
C THR A 121 -5.67 3.76 4.14
N ALA A 122 -5.49 3.41 5.41
CA ALA A 122 -6.32 2.46 6.11
C ALA A 122 -6.69 2.96 7.50
N ILE A 123 -7.85 2.53 8.00
CA ILE A 123 -8.35 2.85 9.33
C ILE A 123 -8.62 1.56 10.12
N PRO A 124 -8.50 1.57 11.45
CA PRO A 124 -8.73 0.37 12.23
C PRO A 124 -10.22 0.04 12.31
N THR A 125 -10.59 -1.22 12.05
CA THR A 125 -11.96 -1.69 12.35
C THR A 125 -12.15 -1.88 13.85
N ASN A 126 -11.07 -2.28 14.52
CA ASN A 126 -10.90 -2.25 15.96
C ASN A 126 -9.39 -2.35 16.26
N LEU A 127 -8.93 -1.72 17.33
CA LEU A 127 -7.56 -1.90 17.80
C LEU A 127 -7.57 -2.79 19.03
N GLU A 128 -7.06 -4.00 18.86
CA GLU A 128 -6.64 -4.82 19.99
C GLU A 128 -5.25 -4.33 20.40
N LEU A 129 -5.19 -3.74 21.60
CA LEU A 129 -3.98 -3.18 22.21
C LEU A 129 -3.44 -4.15 23.25
#